data_AF-A0A2E1PDS2-F1
#
_entry.id   AF-A0A2E1PDS2-F1
#
_cell.length_a   1.000
_cell.length_b   1.000
_cell.length_c   1.000
_cell.angle_alpha   90.00
_cell.angle_beta   90.00
_cell.angle_gamma   90.00
#
_symmetry.space_group_name_H-M   'P 1'
#
loop_
_entity.id
_entity.type
_entity.pdbx_description
1 polymer ?
#
loop_
_entity_poly.entity_id
_entity_poly.type
_entity_poly.pdbx_seq_one_letter_code
_entity_poly.pdbx_strand_id
1 'polypeptide(L)' 'MKVLKILEEVKLIIVDLEVNLGKETRSAPTLCASYKEKIIPLSTAHDGRPIVMNKENSIELI' A
#
# COMPACT_ATOMS: atom_id res chain seq x y z
N MET A 1 -11.97 18.46 -4.30
CA MET A 1 -11.92 16.99 -4.51
C MET A 1 -13.33 16.51 -4.81
N LYS A 2 -13.51 15.49 -5.66
CA LYS A 2 -14.82 14.90 -6.00
C LYS A 2 -14.69 13.38 -5.96
N VAL A 3 -15.59 12.70 -5.26
CA VAL A 3 -15.64 11.23 -5.25
C VAL A 3 -16.28 10.75 -6.56
N LEU A 4 -15.59 9.87 -7.29
CA LEU A 4 -16.08 9.32 -8.56
C LEU A 4 -16.76 7.97 -8.38
N LYS A 5 -16.21 7.12 -7.51
CA LYS A 5 -16.73 5.81 -7.14
C LYS A 5 -16.09 5.33 -5.85
N ILE A 6 -16.75 4.39 -5.18
CA ILE A 6 -16.16 3.59 -4.10
C ILE A 6 -15.52 2.37 -4.74
N LEU A 7 -14.34 1.96 -4.25
CA LEU A 7 -13.72 0.71 -4.64
C LEU A 7 -14.20 -0.39 -3.69
N GLU A 8 -14.85 -1.40 -4.24
CA GLU A 8 -15.31 -2.58 -3.50
C GLU A 8 -14.16 -3.57 -3.31
N GLU A 9 -14.31 -4.47 -2.33
CA GLU A 9 -13.36 -5.56 -2.03
C GLU A 9 -11.94 -5.09 -1.63
N VAL A 10 -11.78 -3.81 -1.28
CA VAL A 10 -10.55 -3.29 -0.70
C VAL A 10 -10.55 -3.53 0.81
N LYS A 11 -9.51 -4.19 1.33
CA LYS A 11 -9.29 -4.34 2.78
C LYS A 11 -8.05 -3.57 3.20
N LEU A 12 -8.16 -2.76 4.23
CA LEU A 12 -6.99 -2.19 4.91
C LEU A 12 -6.40 -3.24 5.84
N ILE A 13 -5.11 -3.53 5.69
CA ILE A 13 -4.38 -4.54 6.45
C ILE A 13 -3.04 -4.00 6.91
N ILE A 14 -2.49 -4.58 7.97
CA ILE A 14 -1.10 -4.37 8.37
C ILE A 14 -0.33 -5.64 7.98
N VAL A 15 0.76 -5.47 7.25
CA VAL A 15 1.66 -6.55 6.87
C VAL A 15 3.05 -6.24 7.39
N ASP A 16 3.83 -7.26 7.75
CA ASP A 16 5.26 -7.06 7.95
C ASP A 16 5.93 -7.01 6.56
N LEU A 17 6.32 -5.81 6.13
CA LEU A 17 6.81 -5.58 4.78
C LEU A 17 8.33 -5.49 4.80
N GLU A 18 8.98 -6.40 4.09
CA GLU A 18 10.41 -6.33 3.82
C GLU A 18 10.71 -5.37 2.67
N VAL A 19 11.70 -4.50 2.86
CA VAL A 19 12.19 -3.56 1.85
C VAL A 19 13.71 -3.67 1.71
N ASN A 20 14.18 -3.64 0.47
CA ASN A 20 15.61 -3.61 0.16
C ASN A 20 16.05 -2.15 -0.05
N LEU A 21 16.85 -1.64 0.88
CA LEU A 21 17.44 -0.31 0.84
C LEU A 21 18.92 -0.43 0.47
N GLY A 22 19.17 -0.72 -0.80
CA GLY A 22 20.52 -0.92 -1.34
C GLY A 22 21.15 -2.21 -0.82
N LYS A 23 22.04 -2.10 0.19
CA LYS A 23 22.75 -3.25 0.80
C LYS A 23 22.07 -3.81 2.04
N GLU A 24 21.06 -3.12 2.57
CA GLU A 24 20.35 -3.53 3.78
C GLU A 24 18.93 -3.96 3.46
N THR A 25 18.52 -5.04 4.12
CA THR A 25 17.14 -5.51 4.12
C THR A 25 16.54 -5.20 5.49
N ARG A 26 15.37 -4.57 5.51
CA ARG A 26 14.65 -4.23 6.75
C ARG A 26 13.18 -4.58 6.58
N SER A 27 12.55 -5.06 7.64
CA SER A 27 11.10 -5.22 7.68
C SER A 27 10.47 -4.30 8.72
N ALA A 28 9.23 -3.88 8.45
CA ALA A 28 8.42 -3.16 9.42
C ALA A 28 6.93 -3.40 9.17
N PRO A 29 6.10 -3.40 10.23
CA PRO A 29 4.65 -3.35 10.10
C PRO A 29 4.22 -2.13 9.27
N THR A 30 3.57 -2.38 8.14
CA THR A 30 3.21 -1.39 7.13
C THR A 30 1.73 -1.48 6.80
N LEU A 31 1.06 -0.32 6.76
CA LEU A 31 -0.34 -0.24 6.36
C LEU A 31 -0.45 -0.38 4.83
N CYS A 32 -1.20 -1.40 4.41
CA CYS A 32 -1.40 -1.74 3.01
C CYS A 32 -2.89 -1.87 2.68
N ALA A 33 -3.22 -1.77 1.41
CA ALA A 33 -4.49 -2.20 0.86
C ALA A 33 -4.34 -3.58 0.21
N SER A 34 -5.18 -4.54 0.61
CA SER A 34 -5.40 -5.77 -0.15
C SER A 34 -6.51 -5.50 -1.17
N TYR A 35 -6.20 -5.70 -2.45
CA TYR A 35 -7.13 -5.48 -3.54
C TYR A 35 -6.78 -6.37 -4.73
N LYS A 36 -7.76 -7.16 -5.22
CA LYS A 36 -7.60 -8.08 -6.35
C LYS A 36 -6.36 -8.98 -6.21
N GLU A 37 -6.26 -9.67 -5.08
CA GLU A 37 -5.17 -10.63 -4.76
C GLU A 37 -3.78 -10.01 -4.65
N LYS A 38 -3.69 -8.67 -4.62
CA LYS A 38 -2.44 -7.93 -4.46
C LYS A 38 -2.42 -7.17 -3.15
N ILE A 39 -1.24 -7.04 -2.56
CA ILE A 39 -0.96 -6.16 -1.42
C ILE A 39 -0.28 -4.90 -1.92
N ILE A 40 -0.86 -3.75 -1.63
CA ILE A 40 -0.38 -2.45 -2.11
C ILE A 40 -0.04 -1.57 -0.88
N PRO A 41 1.26 -1.27 -0.63
CA PRO A 41 1.66 -0.33 0.39
C PRO A 41 1.07 1.06 0.13
N LEU A 42 0.53 1.69 1.18
CA LEU A 42 -0.03 3.02 1.08
C LEU A 42 1.06 4.09 1.20
N SER A 43 1.02 5.10 0.32
CA SER A 43 2.01 6.19 0.34
C SER A 43 1.79 7.16 1.49
N THR A 44 2.87 7.75 2.00
CA THR A 44 2.81 8.82 3.00
C THR A 44 2.25 10.11 2.40
N ALA A 45 1.36 10.76 3.15
CA ALA A 45 0.91 12.12 2.84
C ALA A 45 1.82 13.13 3.54
N HIS A 46 2.37 14.10 2.80
CA HIS A 46 3.27 15.10 3.37
C HIS A 46 2.62 16.49 3.55
N ASP A 47 1.57 16.83 2.78
CA ASP A 47 1.06 18.21 2.69
C ASP A 47 -0.49 18.27 2.66
N GLY A 48 -1.17 17.48 3.49
CA GLY A 48 -2.64 17.39 3.50
C GLY A 48 -3.24 16.73 2.25
N ARG A 49 -2.39 16.20 1.36
CA ARG A 49 -2.79 15.38 0.21
C ARG A 49 -3.37 14.04 0.70
N PRO A 50 -4.30 13.42 -0.05
CA PRO A 50 -4.77 12.09 0.27
C PRO A 50 -3.63 11.06 0.26
N ILE A 51 -3.73 10.06 1.13
CA ILE A 51 -2.94 8.83 1.05
C ILE A 51 -3.33 8.10 -0.24
N VAL A 52 -2.35 7.71 -1.04
CA VAL A 52 -2.57 7.10 -2.35
C VAL A 52 -2.24 5.61 -2.30
N MET A 53 -3.11 4.81 -2.92
CA MET A 53 -2.85 3.41 -3.25
C MET A 53 -2.24 3.34 -4.66
N ASN A 54 -0.90 3.29 -4.77
CA ASN A 54 -0.22 3.18 -6.06
C ASN A 54 -0.12 1.71 -6.50
N LYS A 55 -0.83 1.33 -7.56
CA LYS A 55 -0.85 -0.04 -8.08
C LYS A 55 0.49 -0.51 -8.63
N GLU A 56 1.40 0.40 -9.00
CA GLU A 56 2.74 0.02 -9.45
C GLU A 56 3.57 -0.60 -8.31
N ASN A 57 3.23 -0.29 -7.05
CA ASN A 57 3.84 -0.89 -5.87
C ASN A 57 3.16 -2.20 -5.44
N SER A 58 2.31 -2.79 -6.28
CA SER A 58 1.58 -3.99 -5.91
C SER A 58 2.51 -5.19 -5.77
N ILE A 59 2.32 -5.94 -4.69
CA ILE A 59 3.04 -7.16 -4.36
C ILE A 59 2.06 -8.32 -4.50
N GLU A 60 2.47 -9.34 -5.24
CA GLU A 60 1.71 -10.59 -5.36
C GLU A 60 2.04 -11.50 -4.17
N LEU A 61 1.00 -12.04 -3.53
CA LEU A 61 1.18 -13.08 -2.50
C LEU A 61 1.40 -14.41 -3.24
N ILE A 62 2.66 -14.87 -3.24
CA ILE A 62 3.06 -16.18 -3.77
C ILE A 62 2.67 -17.27 -2.77
#